data_AF-A0A7X3LVY4-F1
#
_entry.id   AF-A0A7X3LVY4-F1
#
_cell.length_a   1.000
_cell.length_b   1.000
_cell.length_c   1.000
_cell.angle_alpha   90.00
_cell.angle_beta   90.00
_cell.angle_gamma   90.00
#
_symmetry.space_group_name_H-M   'P 1'
#
loop_
_entity.id
_entity.type
_entity.pdbx_description
1 polymer ?
#
loop_
_entity_poly.entity_id
_entity_poly.type
_entity_poly.pdbx_seq_one_letter_code
_entity_poly.pdbx_strand_id
1 'polypeptide(L)' 'MNRFEKPRMPSEARIRYLDGDFQIESPGTFVRCAVTGQAIPIDELKYWSVSRQEAYVDAASALKRYQECHRNA' A
#
# COMPACT_ATOMS: atom_id res chain seq x y z
N MET A 1 37.49 -4.03 8.73
CA MET A 1 36.40 -4.40 7.81
C MET A 1 35.30 -3.35 7.89
N ASN A 2 35.14 -2.50 6.87
CA ASN A 2 33.93 -1.67 6.75
C ASN A 2 32.80 -2.57 6.23
N ARG A 3 32.06 -3.21 7.14
CA ARG A 3 30.79 -3.85 6.82
C ARG A 3 29.80 -2.71 6.63
N PHE A 4 29.76 -2.17 5.42
CA PHE A 4 28.80 -1.13 5.03
C PHE A 4 27.40 -1.59 5.41
N GLU A 5 26.94 -1.04 6.53
CA GLU A 5 25.56 -0.98 6.95
C GLU A 5 24.87 -0.20 5.84
N LYS A 6 24.38 -0.89 4.81
CA LYS A 6 23.57 -0.24 3.78
C LYS A 6 22.46 0.46 4.57
N PRO A 7 22.33 1.81 4.49
CA PRO A 7 21.22 2.48 5.15
C PRO A 7 19.97 1.76 4.69
N ARG A 8 19.11 1.37 5.64
CA ARG A 8 17.86 0.65 5.35
C ARG A 8 17.03 1.55 4.45
N MET A 9 17.29 1.47 3.14
CA MET A 9 16.59 2.24 2.14
C MET A 9 15.14 1.85 2.31
N PRO A 10 14.23 2.82 2.42
CA PRO A 10 12.82 2.50 2.49
C PRO A 10 12.52 1.67 1.24
N SER A 11 12.13 0.41 1.45
CA SER A 11 11.79 -0.52 0.39
C SER A 11 10.28 -0.65 0.31
N GLU A 12 9.80 -0.78 -0.93
CA GLU A 12 8.41 -1.06 -1.21
C GLU A 12 8.12 -2.52 -0.84
N ALA A 13 7.23 -2.72 0.12
CA ALA A 13 6.71 -4.02 0.43
C ALA A 13 5.66 -4.43 -0.60
N ARG A 14 5.71 -5.71 -0.95
CA ARG A 14 4.65 -6.31 -1.76
C ARG A 14 3.72 -7.00 -0.80
N ILE A 15 2.50 -6.51 -0.70
CA ILE A 15 1.49 -7.02 0.22
C ILE A 15 0.31 -7.52 -0.59
N ARG A 16 -0.15 -8.72 -0.26
CA ARG A 16 -1.40 -9.29 -0.72
C ARG A 16 -2.48 -8.97 0.31
N TYR A 17 -3.48 -8.23 -0.11
CA TYR A 17 -4.58 -7.82 0.74
C TYR A 17 -5.61 -8.93 0.85
N LEU A 18 -6.03 -9.28 2.06
CA LEU A 18 -7.05 -10.29 2.35
C LEU A 18 -8.25 -9.63 3.04
N ASP A 19 -9.34 -10.39 3.16
CA ASP A 19 -10.56 -9.97 3.86
C ASP A 19 -10.30 -9.96 5.37
N GLY A 20 -9.81 -8.82 5.87
CA GLY A 20 -9.52 -8.59 7.29
C GLY A 20 -8.07 -8.80 7.72
N ASP A 21 -7.19 -9.25 6.81
CA ASP A 21 -5.75 -9.41 7.08
C ASP A 21 -4.94 -9.05 5.82
N PHE A 22 -3.61 -9.05 5.90
CA PHE A 22 -2.76 -8.89 4.73
C PHE A 22 -1.47 -9.70 4.85
N GLN A 23 -1.06 -10.32 3.75
CA GLN A 23 0.13 -11.14 3.71
C GLN A 23 1.27 -10.40 3.02
N ILE A 24 2.40 -10.26 3.70
CA ILE A 24 3.61 -9.66 3.12
C ILE A 24 4.27 -10.69 2.19
N GLU A 25 4.15 -10.48 0.88
CA GLU A 25 4.82 -11.28 -0.15
C GLU A 25 6.29 -10.88 -0.31
N SER A 26 6.63 -9.61 -0.11
CA SER A 26 8.01 -9.14 -0.16
C SER A 26 8.30 -8.17 0.99
N PRO A 27 9.40 -8.39 1.72
CA PRO A 27 9.73 -7.58 2.89
C PRO A 27 10.01 -6.14 2.48
N GLY A 28 9.30 -5.22 3.12
CA GLY A 28 9.55 -3.80 2.97
C GLY A 28 8.97 -2.99 4.11
N THR A 29 9.05 -1.67 3.97
CA THR A 29 8.67 -0.71 5.02
C THR A 29 7.45 0.12 4.66
N PHE A 30 7.11 0.24 3.37
CA PHE A 30 5.97 1.00 2.91
C PHE A 30 5.32 0.34 1.69
N VAL A 31 4.05 0.63 1.43
CA VAL A 31 3.34 0.33 0.18
C VAL A 31 3.01 1.62 -0.54
N ARG A 32 2.71 1.58 -1.84
CA ARG A 32 2.27 2.78 -2.57
C ARG A 32 0.77 2.84 -2.67
N CYS A 33 0.23 4.05 -2.47
CA CYS A 33 -1.15 4.36 -2.74
C CYS A 33 -1.45 4.18 -4.23
N ALA A 34 -2.45 3.40 -4.60
CA ALA A 34 -2.82 3.22 -6.01
C ALA A 34 -3.40 4.48 -6.66
N VAL A 35 -3.93 5.42 -5.86
CA VAL A 35 -4.61 6.63 -6.35
C VAL A 35 -3.65 7.82 -6.43
N THR A 36 -2.85 8.01 -5.39
CA THR A 36 -1.95 9.18 -5.26
C THR A 36 -0.49 8.84 -5.53
N GLY A 37 -0.11 7.56 -5.53
CA GLY A 37 1.29 7.12 -5.65
C GLY A 37 2.15 7.36 -4.40
N GLN A 38 1.56 7.89 -3.33
CA GLN A 38 2.28 8.21 -2.09
C GLN A 38 2.72 6.95 -1.35
N ALA A 39 3.90 6.99 -0.73
CA ALA A 39 4.39 5.93 0.15
C ALA A 39 3.62 5.93 1.47
N ILE A 40 3.00 4.80 1.80
CA ILE A 40 2.23 4.56 3.02
C ILE A 40 3.02 3.55 3.85
N PRO A 41 3.48 3.90 5.06
CA PRO A 41 4.09 2.93 5.95
C PRO A 41 3.13 1.76 6.19
N ILE A 42 3.64 0.54 6.20
CA ILE A 42 2.79 -0.66 6.40
C ILE A 42 2.08 -0.59 7.76
N ASP A 43 2.74 -0.02 8.76
CA ASP A 43 2.18 0.23 10.09
C ASP A 43 1.00 1.22 10.09
N GLU A 44 0.99 2.16 9.14
CA GLU A 44 -0.08 3.16 8.98
C GLU A 44 -1.15 2.73 7.97
N LEU A 45 -1.03 1.52 7.38
CA LEU A 45 -1.93 1.03 6.36
C LEU A 45 -3.29 0.64 6.95
N LYS A 46 -4.21 1.60 6.97
CA LYS A 46 -5.57 1.44 7.51
C LYS A 46 -6.64 1.21 6.45
N TYR A 47 -6.37 1.61 5.21
CA TYR A 47 -7.35 1.59 4.13
C TYR A 47 -6.79 0.81 2.94
N TRP A 48 -7.41 -0.33 2.63
CA TRP A 48 -7.08 -1.15 1.47
C TRP A 48 -8.33 -1.77 0.84
N SER A 49 -8.23 -2.17 -0.42
CA SER A 49 -9.26 -2.89 -1.15
C SER A 49 -8.78 -4.27 -1.53
N VAL A 50 -9.46 -5.30 -1.02
CA VAL A 50 -9.19 -6.71 -1.34
C VAL A 50 -9.52 -7.03 -2.80
N SER A 51 -10.67 -6.55 -3.29
CA SER A 51 -11.11 -6.80 -4.66
C SER A 51 -10.17 -6.19 -5.70
N ARG A 52 -9.50 -5.08 -5.37
CA ARG A 52 -8.58 -4.38 -6.28
C ARG A 52 -7.10 -4.65 -5.98
N GLN A 53 -6.78 -5.23 -4.83
CA GLN A 53 -5.40 -5.38 -4.33
C GLN A 53 -4.66 -4.02 -4.27
N GLU A 54 -5.37 -2.99 -3.82
CA GLU A 54 -4.88 -1.61 -3.80
C GLU A 54 -4.84 -1.07 -2.38
N ALA A 55 -3.74 -0.40 -2.00
CA ALA A 55 -3.65 0.41 -0.80
C ALA A 55 -4.08 1.85 -1.06
N TYR A 56 -4.69 2.47 -0.05
CA TYR A 56 -5.06 3.88 -0.06
C TYR A 56 -4.49 4.58 1.17
N VAL A 57 -3.97 5.79 0.98
CA VAL A 57 -3.36 6.57 2.07
C VAL A 57 -4.42 7.14 3.01
N ASP A 58 -5.64 7.37 2.51
CA ASP A 58 -6.72 7.98 3.25
C ASP A 58 -8.11 7.60 2.68
N ALA A 59 -9.16 7.90 3.44
CA ALA A 59 -10.53 7.61 3.06
C ALA A 59 -10.98 8.36 1.79
N ALA A 60 -10.47 9.57 1.52
CA ALA A 60 -10.79 10.31 0.30
C ALA A 60 -10.15 9.65 -0.93
N SER A 61 -8.94 9.10 -0.81
CA SER A 61 -8.32 8.28 -1.86
C SER A 61 -9.17 7.04 -2.17
N ALA A 62 -9.63 6.31 -1.15
CA ALA A 62 -10.51 5.16 -1.34
C ALA A 62 -11.86 5.55 -1.98
N LEU A 63 -12.45 6.66 -1.54
CA LEU A 63 -13.69 7.20 -2.09
C LEU A 63 -13.53 7.62 -3.55
N LYS A 64 -12.44 8.30 -3.91
CA LYS A 64 -12.14 8.70 -5.28
C LYS A 64 -12.10 7.49 -6.20
N ARG A 65 -11.39 6.43 -5.78
CA ARG A 65 -11.32 5.17 -6.54
C ARG A 65 -12.67 4.49 -6.68
N TYR A 66 -13.48 4.51 -5.61
CA TYR A 66 -14.85 4.02 -5.65
C TYR A 66 -15.72 4.79 -6.65
N GLN A 67 -15.64 6.12 -6.65
CA GLN A 67 -16.36 6.98 -7.59
C GLN A 67 -15.92 6.77 -9.05
N GLU A 68 -14.61 6.62 -9.30
CA GLU A 68 -14.11 6.32 -10.65
C GLU A 68 -14.63 4.98 -11.17
N CYS A 69 -14.65 3.95 -10.32
CA CYS A 69 -15.19 2.63 -10.68
C CYS A 69 -16.71 2.65 -10.90
N HIS A 70 -17.45 3.46 -10.14
CA HIS A 70 -18.92 3.55 -10.24
C HIS A 70 -19.38 4.44 -11.39
N ARG A 71 -18.60 5.46 -11.79
CA ARG A 71 -18.95 6.37 -12.88
C ARG A 71 -18.85 5.73 -14.27
N ASN A 72 -18.09 4.64 -14.40
CA ASN A 72 -17.87 3.95 -15.66
C ASN A 72 -18.83 2.76 -15.90
N ALA A 73 -19.94 2.69 -15.18
CA ALA A 73 -21.02 1.70 -15.38
C ALA A 73 -22.18 2.27 -16.21
#